data_AF-T0RJY9-F1
#
_entry.id   AF-T0RJY9-F1
#
_cell.length_a   1.000
_cell.length_b   1.000
_cell.length_c   1.000
_cell.angle_alpha   90.00
_cell.angle_beta   90.00
_cell.angle_gamma   90.00
#
_symmetry.space_group_name_H-M   'P 1'
#
loop_
_entity.id
_entity.type
_entity.pdbx_description
1 polymer ?
#
loop_
_entity_poly.entity_id
_entity_poly.type
_entity_poly.pdbx_seq_one_letter_code
_entity_poly.pdbx_strand_id
1 'polypeptide(L)'
;MNFRDIKFSRENRFSIGIEEESGKYFISFPVTAAGFADYEEYYEISDEEFLKFTTDLDSALELLKLCRERKEDQRLLVDPPKVRGVPC
;
A
#
# COMPACT_ATOMS: atom_id res chain seq x y z
N MET A 1 -13.22 4.18 -8.98
CA MET A 1 -12.42 3.80 -7.80
C MET A 1 -12.10 5.06 -7.03
N ASN A 2 -12.75 5.23 -5.89
CA ASN A 2 -12.51 6.34 -4.97
C ASN A 2 -11.76 5.81 -3.74
N PHE A 3 -10.49 6.21 -3.60
CA PHE A 3 -9.61 5.80 -2.51
C PHE A 3 -9.55 6.93 -1.49
N ARG A 4 -9.96 6.64 -0.26
CA ARG A 4 -9.94 7.61 0.82
C ARG A 4 -8.85 7.25 1.82
N ASP A 5 -7.81 8.04 1.88
CA ASP A 5 -6.79 7.94 2.92
C ASP A 5 -7.36 8.27 4.30
N ILE A 6 -7.04 7.43 5.28
CA ILE A 6 -7.47 7.58 6.67
C ILE A 6 -6.26 7.90 7.56
N LYS A 7 -5.14 7.21 7.32
CA LYS A 7 -3.86 7.44 8.00
C LYS A 7 -2.71 7.41 7.01
N PHE A 8 -1.68 8.21 7.28
CA PHE A 8 -0.43 8.15 6.52
C PHE A 8 0.77 8.27 7.46
N SER A 9 1.83 7.53 7.15
CA SER A 9 3.13 7.64 7.83
C SER A 9 4.11 8.35 6.91
N ARG A 10 4.60 9.50 7.35
CA ARG A 10 5.66 10.24 6.64
C ARG A 10 7.03 9.62 6.80
N GLU A 11 7.30 8.98 7.94
CA GLU A 11 8.59 8.34 8.21
C GLU A 11 8.82 7.14 7.30
N ASN A 12 7.81 6.30 7.15
CA ASN A 12 7.89 5.08 6.35
C ASN A 12 7.29 5.23 4.94
N ARG A 13 6.79 6.43 4.61
CA ARG A 13 6.18 6.81 3.33
C ARG A 13 5.13 5.81 2.86
N PHE A 14 4.03 5.71 3.61
CA PHE A 14 2.87 4.93 3.18
C PHE A 14 1.58 5.57 3.66
N SER A 15 0.48 5.20 3.04
CA SER A 15 -0.87 5.62 3.36
C SER A 15 -1.77 4.40 3.53
N ILE A 16 -2.74 4.47 4.42
CA ILE A 16 -3.74 3.43 4.65
C ILE A 16 -5.10 4.09 4.55
N GLY A 17 -6.02 3.46 3.84
CA GLY A 17 -7.31 4.00 3.54
C GLY A 17 -8.39 2.94 3.31
N ILE A 18 -9.55 3.43 2.90
CA ILE A 18 -10.69 2.62 2.47
C ILE A 18 -11.11 3.02 1.06
N GLU A 19 -11.36 2.03 0.22
CA GLU A 19 -11.99 2.21 -1.08
C GLU A 19 -13.50 2.36 -0.85
N GLU A 20 -14.05 3.56 -1.07
CA GLU A 20 -15.45 3.86 -0.75
C GLU A 20 -16.46 3.11 -1.64
N GLU A 21 -16.05 2.65 -2.82
CA GLU A 21 -16.91 1.88 -3.74
C GLU A 21 -17.08 0.41 -3.30
N SER A 22 -15.98 -0.29 -2.96
CA SER A 22 -16.06 -1.69 -2.52
C SER A 22 -16.13 -1.85 -1.00
N GLY A 23 -15.89 -0.79 -0.23
CA GLY A 23 -15.75 -0.85 1.23
C GLY A 23 -14.50 -1.63 1.68
N LYS A 24 -13.51 -1.76 0.80
CA LYS A 24 -12.29 -2.54 1.05
C LYS A 24 -11.19 -1.65 1.59
N TYR A 25 -10.43 -2.14 2.55
CA TYR A 25 -9.28 -1.42 3.07
C TYR A 25 -8.06 -1.64 2.19
N PHE A 26 -7.22 -0.62 2.10
CA PHE A 26 -6.00 -0.69 1.33
C PHE A 26 -4.84 0.00 2.04
N ILE A 27 -3.63 -0.44 1.69
CA ILE A 27 -2.38 0.26 1.97
C ILE A 27 -1.76 0.69 0.65
N SER A 28 -1.32 1.94 0.56
CA SER A 28 -0.58 2.46 -0.57
C SER A 28 0.80 2.95 -0.17
N PHE A 29 1.77 2.80 -1.07
CA PHE A 29 3.09 3.38 -0.89
C PHE A 29 3.68 3.79 -2.25
N PRO A 30 4.48 4.86 -2.27
CA PRO A 30 5.15 5.29 -3.48
C PRO A 30 6.28 4.33 -3.82
N VAL A 31 6.31 3.90 -5.07
CA VAL A 31 7.35 3.09 -5.66
C VAL A 31 8.03 3.91 -6.75
N THR A 32 9.35 4.09 -6.60
CA THR A 32 10.14 4.80 -7.60
C THR A 32 10.78 3.80 -8.53
N ALA A 33 10.33 3.76 -9.78
CA ALA A 33 11.08 3.04 -10.79
C ALA A 33 12.36 3.82 -11.11
N ALA A 34 13.52 3.19 -10.97
CA ALA A 34 14.80 3.82 -11.31
C ALA A 34 14.79 4.28 -12.78
N GLY A 35 14.49 5.57 -13.00
CA GLY A 35 14.34 6.19 -14.32
C GLY A 35 12.91 6.28 -14.88
N PHE A 36 11.86 5.90 -14.15
CA PHE A 36 10.45 6.07 -14.53
C PHE A 36 9.67 6.78 -13.41
N ALA A 37 8.55 7.42 -13.78
CA ALA A 37 7.72 8.21 -12.88
C ALA A 37 7.37 7.47 -11.58
N ASP A 38 7.37 8.19 -10.46
CA ASP A 38 6.86 7.69 -9.19
C ASP A 38 5.39 7.27 -9.36
N TYR A 39 5.07 6.05 -8.94
CA TYR A 39 3.71 5.54 -8.93
C TYR A 39 3.37 4.99 -7.55
N GLU A 40 2.08 4.96 -7.22
CA GLU A 40 1.61 4.37 -5.97
C GLU A 40 1.12 2.94 -6.24
N GLU A 41 1.61 1.97 -5.47
CA GLU A 41 1.02 0.63 -5.45
C GLU A 41 -0.04 0.57 -4.36
N TYR A 42 -1.21 -0.02 -4.67
CA TYR A 42 -2.32 -0.20 -3.74
C TYR A 42 -2.52 -1.69 -3.48
N TYR A 43 -2.40 -2.09 -2.21
CA TYR A 43 -2.60 -3.46 -1.75
C TYR A 43 -3.84 -3.54 -0.87
N GLU A 44 -4.69 -4.52 -1.13
CA GLU A 44 -5.86 -4.84 -0.30
C GLU A 44 -5.42 -5.42 1.04
N ILE A 45 -6.01 -4.92 2.12
CA ILE A 45 -5.81 -5.45 3.48
C ILE A 45 -7.15 -5.81 4.12
N SER A 46 -7.11 -6.74 5.07
CA SER A 46 -8.31 -7.15 5.82
C SER A 46 -8.70 -6.09 6.86
N ASP A 47 -9.95 -6.11 7.32
CA ASP A 47 -10.42 -5.20 8.39
C ASP A 47 -9.59 -5.35 9.69
N GLU A 48 -9.20 -6.59 10.02
CA GLU A 48 -8.35 -6.90 11.17
C GLU A 48 -6.95 -6.27 11.05
N GLU A 49 -6.37 -6.34 9.85
CA GLU A 49 -5.07 -5.72 9.53
C GLU A 49 -5.18 -4.19 9.57
N PHE A 50 -6.24 -3.64 8.98
CA PHE A 50 -6.52 -2.21 9.03
C PHE A 50 -6.62 -1.69 10.47
N LEU A 51 -7.40 -2.36 11.33
CA LEU A 51 -7.54 -2.05 12.76
C LEU A 51 -6.20 -2.12 13.51
N LYS A 52 -5.37 -3.11 13.18
CA LYS A 52 -4.03 -3.24 13.76
C LYS A 52 -3.13 -2.10 13.32
N PHE A 53 -3.08 -1.79 12.02
CA PHE A 53 -2.21 -0.76 11.46
C PHE A 53 -2.63 0.67 11.84
N THR A 54 -3.93 0.93 11.98
CA THR A 54 -4.42 2.23 12.45
C THR A 54 -4.08 2.46 13.93
N THR A 55 -4.08 1.38 14.73
CA THR A 55 -3.66 1.43 16.14
C THR A 55 -2.14 1.56 16.25
N ASP A 56 -1.40 0.75 15.49
CA ASP A 56 0.05 0.66 15.49
C ASP A 56 0.61 0.65 14.07
N LEU A 57 1.12 1.79 13.61
CA LEU A 57 1.67 1.95 12.26
C LEU A 57 2.94 1.12 12.04
N ASP A 58 3.69 0.80 13.12
CA ASP A 58 4.91 0.00 13.04
C ASP A 58 4.61 -1.46 12.66
N SER A 59 3.48 -1.99 13.12
CA SER A 59 2.97 -3.30 12.70
C SER A 59 2.73 -3.41 11.19
N ALA A 60 2.51 -2.29 10.48
CA ALA A 60 2.36 -2.29 9.02
C ALA A 60 3.69 -2.45 8.29
N LEU A 61 4.84 -2.25 8.96
CA LEU A 61 6.16 -2.32 8.33
C LEU A 61 6.53 -3.73 7.88
N GLU A 62 6.11 -4.75 8.62
CA GLU A 62 6.32 -6.14 8.21
C GLU A 62 5.58 -6.43 6.91
N LEU A 63 4.32 -6.02 6.81
CA LEU A 63 3.51 -6.16 5.59
C LEU A 63 4.11 -5.35 4.44
N LEU A 64 4.45 -4.08 4.68
CA LEU A 64 5.14 -3.23 3.70
C LEU A 64 6.42 -3.88 3.18
N LYS A 65 7.21 -4.49 4.06
CA LYS A 65 8.43 -5.20 3.64
C LYS A 65 8.09 -6.36 2.70
N LEU A 66 7.06 -7.15 2.99
CA LEU A 66 6.60 -8.24 2.13
C LEU A 66 6.06 -7.72 0.78
N CYS A 67 5.28 -6.62 0.78
CA CYS A 67 4.81 -5.93 -0.43
C CYS A 67 5.99 -5.41 -1.26
N ARG A 68 6.98 -4.77 -0.61
CA ARG A 68 8.22 -4.27 -1.24
C ARG A 68 9.07 -5.41 -1.84
N GLU A 69 9.08 -6.57 -1.20
CA GLU A 69 9.69 -7.80 -1.72
C GLU A 69 8.83 -8.50 -2.81
N ARG A 70 7.67 -7.96 -3.18
CA ARG A 70 6.73 -8.52 -4.16
C ARG A 70 6.21 -9.91 -3.77
N LYS A 71 6.15 -10.21 -2.46
CA LYS A 71 5.66 -11.49 -1.93
C LYS A 71 4.14 -11.53 -1.78
N GLU A 72 3.49 -10.37 -1.68
CA GLU A 72 2.03 -10.23 -1.54
C GLU A 72 1.35 -9.68 -2.79
N ASP A 73 1.93 -9.98 -3.95
CA ASP A 73 1.45 -9.48 -5.24
C ASP A 73 0.00 -9.87 -5.56
N GLN A 74 -0.46 -10.97 -4.96
CA GLN A 74 -1.83 -11.46 -5.12
C GLN A 74 -2.88 -10.50 -4.52
N ARG A 75 -2.46 -9.54 -3.68
CA ARG A 75 -3.34 -8.57 -3.01
C ARG A 75 -3.37 -7.21 -3.72
N LEU A 76 -2.69 -7.06 -4.85
CA LEU A 76 -2.68 -5.80 -5.62
C LEU A 76 -4.09 -5.46 -6.14
N LEU A 77 -4.54 -4.26 -5.79
CA LEU A 77 -5.80 -3.70 -6.28
C LEU A 77 -5.63 -3.04 -7.66
N VAL A 78 -4.44 -2.51 -7.93
CA VAL A 78 -4.09 -1.83 -9.17
C VAL A 78 -3.01 -2.64 -9.89
N ASP A 79 -3.25 -2.96 -11.16
CA ASP A 79 -2.26 -3.65 -11.97
C ASP A 79 -1.01 -2.78 -12.11
N PRO A 80 0.15 -3.27 -11.69
CA PRO A 80 1.37 -2.49 -11.70
C PRO A 80 1.93 -2.38 -13.13
N PRO A 81 2.74 -1.34 -13.41
CA PRO A 81 3.35 -1.20 -14.72
C PRO A 81 4.21 -2.41 -15.08
N LYS A 82 4.24 -2.76 -16.39
CA LYS A 82 5.02 -3.89 -16.95
C LYS A 82 6.49 -3.88 -16.54
N VAL A 83 7.05 -2.70 -16.29
CA VAL A 83 8.39 -2.53 -15.71
C VAL A 83 8.20 -1.98 -14.31
N ARG A 84 8.33 -2.85 -13.30
CA ARG A 84 8.19 -2.43 -11.91
C ARG A 84 9.43 -1.76 -11.37
N GLY A 85 9.21 -0.70 -10.60
CA GLY A 85 10.25 0.03 -9.92
C GLY A 85 10.84 -0.67 -8.70
N VAL A 86 11.74 0.05 -8.03
CA VAL A 86 12.27 -0.32 -6.73
C VAL A 86 11.56 0.49 -5.65
N PRO A 87 11.05 -0.14 -4.59
CA PRO A 87 10.40 0.59 -3.51
C PRO A 87 11.40 1.51 -2.80
N CYS A 88 11.00 2.77 -2.54
CA CYS A 88 11.85 3.79 -1.93
C CYS A 88 11.83 3.80 -0.39
#